data_AF-A0A6G1RUZ5-F1
#
_entry.id   AF-A0A6G1RUZ5-F1
#
_cell.length_a   1.000
_cell.length_b   1.000
_cell.length_c   1.000
_cell.angle_alpha   90.00
_cell.angle_beta   90.00
_cell.angle_gamma   90.00
#
_symmetry.space_group_name_H-M   'P 1'
#
loop_
_entity.id
_entity.type
_entity.pdbx_description
1 polymer ?
#
loop_
_entity_poly.entity_id
_entity_poly.type
_entity_poly.pdbx_seq_one_letter_code
_entity_poly.pdbx_strand_id
1 'polypeptide(L)'
;YQFPVIEAQSVERCQKCVWMDKICTHGILSGSVNCQLEMDTRLEFSVTLSLLDFIRPMVMTTEDFGKLWLSLSNDVKQNIKMSPSQDSLSAALDTLQQKLKLHIVDIIGNEGILACQLLPSVPCLLHCRTHS
;
A
#
# COMPACT_ATOMS: atom_id res chain seq x y z
N TYR A 1 -41.27 -7.02 -18.34
CA TYR A 1 -41.05 -5.60 -17.97
C TYR A 1 -39.70 -5.16 -18.54
N GLN A 2 -39.71 -4.29 -19.54
CA GLN A 2 -38.51 -3.62 -20.05
C GLN A 2 -38.45 -2.24 -19.39
N PHE A 3 -37.39 -1.97 -18.62
CA PHE A 3 -37.11 -0.62 -18.18
C PHE A 3 -36.57 0.17 -19.39
N PRO A 4 -36.99 1.43 -19.60
CA PRO A 4 -36.43 2.26 -20.65
C PRO A 4 -34.93 2.44 -20.39
N VAL A 5 -34.11 2.16 -21.41
CA VAL A 5 -32.68 2.43 -21.38
C VAL A 5 -32.51 3.93 -21.60
N ILE A 6 -31.95 4.62 -20.61
CA ILE A 6 -31.63 6.04 -20.71
C ILE A 6 -30.15 6.15 -21.12
N GLU A 7 -29.87 6.78 -22.25
CA GLU A 7 -28.49 7.07 -22.67
C GLU A 7 -27.92 8.25 -21.87
N ALA A 8 -26.71 8.08 -21.35
CA ALA A 8 -25.99 9.16 -20.68
C ALA A 8 -25.56 10.22 -21.71
N GLN A 9 -25.91 11.48 -21.47
CA GLN A 9 -25.60 12.58 -22.38
C GLN A 9 -24.16 13.10 -22.24
N SER A 10 -23.54 12.94 -21.07
CA SER A 10 -22.16 13.36 -20.81
C SER A 10 -21.52 12.54 -19.69
N VAL A 11 -20.19 12.66 -19.55
CA VAL A 11 -19.40 12.09 -18.45
C VAL A 11 -18.54 13.19 -17.87
N GLU A 12 -18.78 13.51 -16.59
CA GLU A 12 -17.93 14.40 -15.81
C GLU A 12 -16.90 13.60 -15.00
N ARG A 13 -15.69 14.15 -14.84
CA ARG A 13 -14.61 13.53 -14.06
C ARG A 13 -14.13 14.47 -12.97
N CYS A 14 -14.15 14.00 -11.72
CA CYS A 14 -13.52 14.67 -10.58
C CYS A 14 -12.26 13.90 -10.18
N GLN A 15 -11.15 14.62 -10.04
CA GLN A 15 -9.89 14.07 -9.53
C GLN A 15 -9.49 14.81 -8.26
N LYS A 16 -9.17 14.04 -7.22
CA LYS A 16 -8.69 14.55 -5.94
C LYS A 16 -7.56 13.66 -5.43
N CYS A 17 -6.57 14.28 -4.81
CA CYS A 17 -5.50 13.55 -4.12
C CYS A 17 -5.97 13.19 -2.71
N VAL A 18 -5.68 11.97 -2.30
CA VAL A 18 -5.94 11.47 -0.95
C VAL A 18 -4.60 11.17 -0.30
N TRP A 19 -4.50 11.46 0.99
CA TRP A 19 -3.29 11.29 1.79
C TRP A 19 -3.65 10.50 3.04
N MET A 20 -2.75 9.63 3.47
CA MET A 20 -2.94 8.86 4.70
C MET A 20 -2.42 9.66 5.89
N ASP A 21 -3.33 10.30 6.63
CA ASP A 21 -2.99 11.08 7.83
C ASP A 21 -2.45 10.22 8.97
N LYS A 22 -3.09 9.07 9.20
CA LYS A 22 -2.68 8.06 10.18
C LYS A 22 -2.53 6.71 9.51
N ILE A 23 -1.42 6.02 9.79
CA ILE A 23 -1.13 4.70 9.25
C ILE A 23 -2.26 3.73 9.60
N CYS A 24 -2.85 3.13 8.56
CA CYS A 24 -3.87 2.09 8.68
C CYS A 24 -3.73 1.07 7.54
N THR A 25 -4.23 -0.14 7.74
CA THR A 25 -4.25 -1.17 6.69
C THR A 25 -5.40 -0.94 5.70
N HIS A 26 -6.52 -0.41 6.19
CA HIS A 26 -7.71 -0.08 5.42
C HIS A 26 -8.38 1.18 5.99
N GLY A 27 -8.99 1.97 5.11
CA GLY A 27 -9.83 3.11 5.46
C GLY A 27 -10.97 3.26 4.47
N ILE A 28 -12.05 3.94 4.86
CA ILE A 28 -13.20 4.18 3.99
C ILE A 28 -13.28 5.68 3.70
N LEU A 29 -13.23 6.03 2.42
CA LEU A 29 -13.56 7.35 1.93
C LEU A 29 -15.04 7.37 1.54
N SER A 30 -15.85 8.09 2.30
CA SER A 30 -17.28 8.26 2.00
C SER A 30 -17.58 9.68 1.58
N GLY A 31 -18.64 9.86 0.81
CA GLY A 31 -19.11 11.17 0.40
C GLY A 31 -20.46 11.07 -0.30
N SER A 32 -20.91 12.20 -0.83
CA SER A 32 -22.16 12.26 -1.57
C SER A 32 -22.05 13.12 -2.83
N VAL A 33 -22.89 12.78 -3.80
CA VAL A 33 -23.12 13.56 -5.01
C VAL A 33 -24.55 14.08 -4.95
N ASN A 34 -24.71 15.39 -5.05
CA ASN A 34 -26.01 16.03 -5.13
C ASN A 34 -26.35 16.26 -6.60
N CYS A 35 -27.45 15.69 -7.07
CA CYS A 35 -27.95 15.85 -8.42
C CYS A 35 -29.23 16.69 -8.36
N GLN A 36 -29.18 17.87 -8.99
CA GLN A 36 -30.38 18.67 -9.24
C GLN A 36 -31.09 18.13 -10.49
N LEU A 37 -31.98 17.16 -10.26
CA LEU A 37 -33.01 16.72 -11.21
C LEU A 37 -34.33 17.40 -10.83
N GLU A 38 -35.47 16.96 -11.38
CA GLU A 38 -36.82 17.45 -10.99
C GLU A 38 -37.10 17.31 -9.47
N MET A 39 -36.35 16.45 -8.78
CA MET A 39 -36.26 16.37 -7.32
C MET A 39 -34.79 16.34 -6.88
N ASP A 40 -34.45 17.07 -5.81
CA ASP A 40 -33.11 17.04 -5.21
C ASP A 40 -32.78 15.61 -4.75
N THR A 41 -31.88 14.96 -5.50
CA THR A 41 -31.48 13.58 -5.23
C THR A 41 -30.05 13.57 -4.74
N ARG A 42 -29.84 12.97 -3.57
CA ARG A 42 -28.51 12.80 -2.96
C ARG A 42 -28.08 11.34 -3.05
N LEU A 43 -26.96 11.10 -3.72
CA LEU A 43 -26.36 9.79 -3.88
C LEU A 43 -25.15 9.66 -2.95
N GLU A 44 -25.21 8.75 -1.99
CA GLU A 44 -24.07 8.42 -1.14
C GLU A 44 -23.14 7.44 -1.84
N PHE A 45 -21.84 7.57 -1.60
CA PHE A 45 -20.83 6.61 -2.03
C PHE A 45 -19.84 6.32 -0.91
N SER A 46 -19.22 5.16 -0.99
CA SER A 46 -18.08 4.80 -0.17
C SER A 46 -17.07 4.01 -1.00
N VAL A 47 -15.79 4.28 -0.75
CA VAL A 47 -14.66 3.62 -1.40
C VAL A 47 -13.71 3.15 -0.32
N THR A 48 -13.44 1.85 -0.30
CA THR A 48 -12.41 1.28 0.58
C THR A 48 -11.04 1.53 -0.04
N LEU A 49 -10.17 2.18 0.71
CA LEU A 49 -8.77 2.36 0.39
C LEU A 49 -7.94 1.42 1.27
N SER A 50 -6.94 0.80 0.67
CA SER A 50 -6.00 -0.11 1.31
C SER A 50 -4.63 0.54 1.44
N LEU A 51 -3.79 0.04 2.36
CA LEU A 51 -2.39 0.46 2.43
C LEU A 51 -1.66 0.35 1.09
N LEU A 52 -2.01 -0.65 0.27
CA LEU A 52 -1.42 -0.88 -1.05
C LEU A 52 -1.68 0.27 -2.03
N ASP A 53 -2.73 1.05 -1.82
CA ASP A 53 -3.01 2.23 -2.64
C ASP A 53 -2.01 3.36 -2.36
N PHE A 54 -1.41 3.38 -1.16
CA PHE A 54 -0.52 4.44 -0.68
C PHE A 54 0.96 4.04 -0.66
N ILE A 55 1.31 2.76 -0.78
CA ILE A 55 2.72 2.34 -0.84
C ILE A 55 3.16 1.96 -2.25
N ARG A 56 4.44 2.18 -2.58
CA ARG A 56 5.04 1.74 -3.84
C ARG A 56 6.38 1.04 -3.58
N PRO A 57 6.75 0.02 -4.38
CA PRO A 57 8.10 -0.53 -4.33
C PRO A 57 9.13 0.59 -4.57
N MET A 58 10.21 0.58 -3.80
CA MET A 58 11.28 1.57 -3.91
C MET A 58 12.55 0.86 -4.35
N VAL A 59 12.88 0.97 -5.63
CA VAL A 59 14.10 0.35 -6.19
C VAL A 59 15.32 1.09 -5.66
N MET A 60 16.27 0.34 -5.10
CA MET A 60 17.52 0.89 -4.58
C MET A 60 18.62 -0.17 -4.54
N THR A 61 19.86 0.28 -4.40
CA THR A 61 21.01 -0.61 -4.20
C THR A 61 21.14 -1.02 -2.73
N THR A 62 21.87 -2.11 -2.47
CA THR A 62 22.26 -2.51 -1.10
C THR A 62 23.06 -1.40 -0.39
N GLU A 63 23.86 -0.61 -1.12
CA GLU A 63 24.61 0.53 -0.57
C GLU A 63 23.68 1.66 -0.10
N ASP A 64 22.71 2.05 -0.94
CA ASP A 64 21.75 3.09 -0.60
C ASP A 64 20.84 2.66 0.55
N PHE A 65 20.43 1.39 0.56
CA PHE A 65 19.71 0.80 1.69
C PHE A 65 20.52 0.94 2.97
N GLY A 66 21.80 0.57 2.95
CA GLY A 66 22.69 0.67 4.12
C GLY A 66 22.79 2.10 4.65
N LYS A 67 22.95 3.09 3.76
CA LYS A 67 22.99 4.52 4.14
C LYS A 67 21.68 4.96 4.81
N LEU A 68 20.54 4.62 4.21
CA LEU A 68 19.21 4.98 4.75
C LEU A 68 18.93 4.27 6.07
N TRP A 69 19.22 2.97 6.15
CA TRP A 69 19.02 2.16 7.35
C TRP A 69 19.76 2.73 8.56
N LEU A 70 20.98 3.21 8.37
CA LEU A 70 21.75 3.88 9.43
C LEU A 70 21.15 5.23 9.81
N SER A 71 20.64 6.00 8.83
CA SER A 71 20.00 7.30 9.10
C SER A 71 18.68 7.16 9.87
N LEU A 72 17.97 6.04 9.69
CA LEU A 72 16.71 5.71 10.35
C LEU A 72 16.92 4.86 11.62
N SER A 73 18.16 4.73 12.11
CA SER A 73 18.50 3.81 13.21
C SER A 73 17.81 4.13 14.55
N ASN A 74 17.30 5.37 14.70
CA ASN A 74 16.50 5.82 15.84
C ASN A 74 14.99 5.56 15.68
N ASP A 75 14.55 5.06 14.52
CA ASP A 75 13.16 4.72 14.26
C ASP A 75 12.80 3.33 14.82
N VAL A 76 11.51 3.03 14.82
CA VAL A 76 10.96 1.79 15.39
C VAL A 76 11.44 0.57 14.60
N LYS A 77 12.32 -0.23 15.20
CA LYS A 77 12.72 -1.55 14.68
C LYS A 77 11.73 -2.61 15.13
N GLN A 78 10.98 -3.19 14.21
CA GLN A 78 10.10 -4.31 14.49
C GLN A 78 10.75 -5.64 14.07
N ASN A 79 10.92 -6.54 15.03
CA ASN A 79 11.39 -7.90 14.76
C ASN A 79 10.18 -8.79 14.48
N ILE A 80 9.96 -9.10 13.20
CA ILE A 80 8.89 -10.03 12.80
C ILE A 80 9.41 -11.45 12.99
N LYS A 81 8.83 -12.17 13.96
CA LYS A 81 9.09 -13.60 14.13
C LYS A 81 8.24 -14.35 13.10
N MET A 82 8.89 -15.05 12.19
CA MET A 82 8.23 -15.97 11.28
C MET A 82 7.86 -17.26 12.02
N SER A 83 6.70 -17.84 11.69
CA SER A 83 6.33 -19.16 12.21
C SER A 83 7.35 -20.21 11.76
N PRO A 84 7.68 -21.21 12.60
CA PRO A 84 8.59 -22.30 12.23
C PRO A 84 7.96 -23.28 11.20
N SER A 85 6.95 -22.84 10.43
CA SER A 85 6.49 -23.58 9.27
C SER A 85 7.65 -23.72 8.28
N GLN A 86 7.62 -24.79 7.48
CA GLN A 86 8.64 -25.16 6.49
C GLN A 86 8.81 -24.12 5.35
N ASP A 87 8.28 -22.92 5.52
CA ASP A 87 8.33 -21.85 4.53
C ASP A 87 9.70 -21.19 4.60
N SER A 88 10.53 -21.50 3.61
CA SER A 88 11.84 -20.87 3.41
C SER A 88 11.75 -19.35 3.45
N LEU A 89 12.84 -18.68 3.83
CA LEU A 89 12.97 -17.22 3.72
C LEU A 89 12.47 -16.71 2.35
N SER A 90 12.76 -17.43 1.27
CA SER A 90 12.26 -17.12 -0.08
C SER A 90 10.73 -16.99 -0.12
N ALA A 91 9.99 -17.96 0.43
CA ALA A 91 8.53 -17.93 0.42
C ALA A 91 7.96 -16.74 1.22
N ALA A 92 8.63 -16.36 2.31
CA ALA A 92 8.28 -15.17 3.08
C ALA A 92 8.51 -13.89 2.29
N LEU A 93 9.69 -13.77 1.65
CA LEU A 93 10.03 -12.64 0.80
C LEU A 93 9.11 -12.54 -0.43
N ASP A 94 8.78 -13.67 -1.05
CA ASP A 94 7.81 -13.76 -2.16
C ASP A 94 6.44 -13.27 -1.69
N THR A 95 6.00 -13.65 -0.49
CA THR A 95 4.74 -13.16 0.08
C THR A 95 4.75 -11.65 0.26
N LEU A 96 5.84 -11.08 0.79
CA LEU A 96 5.99 -9.63 0.97
C LEU A 96 6.02 -8.90 -0.37
N GLN A 97 6.71 -9.45 -1.36
CA GLN A 97 6.76 -8.90 -2.72
C GLN A 97 5.39 -8.96 -3.41
N GLN A 98 4.68 -10.09 -3.35
CA GLN A 98 3.43 -10.27 -4.07
C GLN A 98 2.24 -9.58 -3.38
N LYS A 99 2.15 -9.65 -2.05
CA LYS A 99 1.02 -9.10 -1.30
C LYS A 99 1.19 -7.63 -0.96
N LEU A 100 2.41 -7.21 -0.60
CA LEU A 100 2.70 -5.82 -0.20
C LEU A 100 3.44 -5.01 -1.27
N LYS A 101 3.83 -5.63 -2.39
CA LYS A 101 4.56 -4.96 -3.49
C LYS A 101 5.85 -4.30 -3.00
N LEU A 102 6.53 -4.93 -2.04
CA LEU A 102 7.85 -4.47 -1.60
C LEU A 102 8.90 -4.83 -2.66
N HIS A 103 9.91 -3.98 -2.81
CA HIS A 103 11.08 -4.31 -3.61
C HIS A 103 12.05 -5.11 -2.75
N ILE A 104 12.40 -6.32 -3.18
CA ILE A 104 13.51 -7.08 -2.58
C ILE A 104 14.81 -6.42 -3.08
N VAL A 105 15.55 -5.80 -2.17
CA VAL A 105 16.81 -5.14 -2.48
C VAL A 105 17.91 -6.19 -2.62
N ASP A 106 17.99 -7.12 -1.67
CA ASP A 106 19.00 -8.18 -1.66
C ASP A 106 18.59 -9.35 -0.73
N ILE A 107 19.20 -10.51 -0.97
CA ILE A 107 19.11 -11.70 -0.12
C ILE A 107 20.53 -12.09 0.29
N ILE A 108 20.83 -11.97 1.58
CA ILE A 108 22.17 -12.13 2.14
C ILE A 108 22.16 -13.32 3.10
N GLY A 109 22.48 -14.51 2.60
CA GLY A 109 22.41 -15.74 3.39
C GLY A 109 20.98 -16.04 3.87
N ASN A 110 20.77 -16.00 5.19
CA ASN A 110 19.46 -16.23 5.83
C ASN A 110 18.73 -14.92 6.17
N GLU A 111 19.12 -13.84 5.50
CA GLU A 111 18.55 -12.51 5.67
C GLU A 111 18.04 -11.98 4.32
N GLY A 112 16.98 -11.17 4.36
CA GLY A 112 16.46 -10.45 3.21
C GLY A 112 16.19 -9.00 3.58
N ILE A 113 16.58 -8.08 2.71
CA ILE A 113 16.32 -6.66 2.88
C ILE A 113 15.37 -6.18 1.78
N LEU A 114 14.36 -5.40 2.18
CA LEU A 114 13.30 -4.92 1.30
C LEU A 114 13.04 -3.44 1.52
N ALA A 115 12.58 -2.77 0.48
CA ALA A 115 12.22 -1.36 0.52
C ALA A 115 10.89 -1.09 -0.18
N CYS A 116 10.13 -0.17 0.40
CA CYS A 116 9.03 0.51 -0.25
C CYS A 116 9.02 1.98 0.16
N GLN A 117 8.09 2.74 -0.38
CA GLN A 117 7.84 4.11 0.04
C GLN A 117 6.35 4.31 0.26
N LEU A 118 5.99 4.99 1.34
CA LEU A 118 4.68 5.58 1.51
C LEU A 118 4.63 6.89 0.71
N LEU A 119 3.61 7.04 -0.12
CA LEU A 119 3.45 8.21 -0.97
C LEU A 119 3.23 9.47 -0.12
N PRO A 120 3.81 10.62 -0.53
CA PRO A 120 4.55 10.79 -1.78
C PRO A 120 6.00 10.26 -1.76
N SER A 121 6.70 10.24 -0.62
CA SER A 121 8.15 9.96 -0.61
C SER A 121 8.76 9.50 0.73
N VAL A 122 7.97 8.94 1.65
CA VAL A 122 8.52 8.45 2.93
C VAL A 122 9.08 7.04 2.74
N PRO A 123 10.41 6.81 2.82
CA PRO A 123 10.98 5.48 2.66
C PRO A 123 10.58 4.57 3.84
N CYS A 124 10.36 3.30 3.54
CA CYS A 124 10.07 2.26 4.53
C CYS A 124 11.01 1.09 4.24
N LEU A 125 11.84 0.75 5.22
CA LEU A 125 12.84 -0.30 5.10
C LEU A 125 12.44 -1.48 5.97
N LEU A 126 12.67 -2.70 5.46
CA LEU A 126 12.40 -3.93 6.19
C LEU A 126 13.61 -4.84 6.09
N HIS A 127 14.05 -5.38 7.22
CA HIS A 127 15.07 -6.42 7.30
C HIS A 127 14.44 -7.66 7.94
N CYS A 128 14.42 -8.76 7.19
CA CYS A 128 13.90 -10.04 7.61
C CYS A 128 15.05 -11.01 7.83
N ARG A 129 15.00 -11.78 8.91
CA ARG A 129 15.96 -12.84 9.20
C ARG A 129 15.25 -14.08 9.70
N THR A 130 15.56 -15.23 9.14
CA THR A 130 15.14 -16.52 9.72
C THR A 130 16.13 -16.92 10.82
N HIS A 131 15.61 -17.19 12.02
CA HIS A 131 16.39 -17.80 13.09
C HIS A 131 16.39 -19.33 12.92
N SER A 132 17.58 -19.91 13.01
CA SER A 132 17.80 -21.34 13.26
C SER A 132 17.63 -21.66 14.74
#